data_AF-A0A967D4G5-F1
#
_entry.id   AF-A0A967D4G5-F1
#
_cell.length_a   1.000
_cell.length_b   1.000
_cell.length_c   1.000
_cell.angle_alpha   90.00
_cell.angle_beta   90.00
_cell.angle_gamma   90.00
#
_symmetry.space_group_name_H-M   'P 1'
#
loop_
_entity.id
_entity.type
_entity.pdbx_description
1 polymer ?
#
loop_
_entity_poly.entity_id
_entity_poly.type
_entity_poly.pdbx_seq_one_letter_code
_entity_poly.pdbx_strand_id
1 'polypeptide(L)' 'KLARKNLDAIVANDVSKPGVGFEHATNEVVILLADGSRIDVPLTDKRDVARRVLDTAAGRLGQQ' A
#
# COMPACT_ATOMS: atom_id res chain seq x y z
N LYS A 1 -13.63 -6.49 1.80
CA LYS A 1 -13.14 -5.50 2.81
C LYS A 1 -13.22 -4.07 2.27
N LEU A 2 -12.74 -3.81 1.04
CA LEU A 2 -12.83 -2.51 0.34
C LEU A 2 -14.28 -2.07 0.05
N ALA A 3 -15.03 -2.83 -0.76
CA ALA A 3 -16.42 -2.51 -1.13
C ALA A 3 -17.35 -2.33 0.10
N ARG A 4 -17.18 -3.17 1.13
CA ARG A 4 -17.96 -3.08 2.38
C ARG A 4 -17.66 -1.81 3.19
N LYS A 5 -16.47 -1.21 3.04
CA LYS A 5 -16.02 -0.05 3.82
C LYS A 5 -16.00 1.25 3.01
N ASN A 6 -16.43 1.22 1.75
CA ASN A 6 -16.38 2.36 0.83
C ASN A 6 -14.99 3.02 0.77
N LEU A 7 -13.94 2.20 0.61
CA LEU A 7 -12.54 2.64 0.56
C LEU A 7 -12.00 2.49 -0.87
N ASP A 8 -11.24 3.48 -1.33
CA ASP A 8 -10.57 3.48 -2.65
C ASP A 8 -9.33 2.58 -2.71
N ALA A 9 -8.68 2.39 -1.55
CA ALA A 9 -7.49 1.56 -1.42
C ALA A 9 -7.29 1.00 0.01
N ILE A 10 -6.59 -0.12 0.11
CA ILE A 10 -6.06 -0.69 1.34
C ILE A 10 -4.57 -0.99 1.11
N VAL A 11 -3.73 -0.48 2.00
CA VAL A 11 -2.33 -0.90 2.11
C VAL A 11 -2.26 -1.98 3.18
N ALA A 12 -1.65 -3.12 2.85
CA ALA A 12 -1.48 -4.24 3.77
C ALA A 12 -0.05 -4.77 3.71
N ASN A 13 0.45 -5.26 4.84
CA ASN A 13 1.77 -5.88 4.97
C ASN A 13 1.66 -7.14 5.81
N ASP A 14 2.57 -8.09 5.58
CA ASP A 14 2.71 -9.29 6.40
C ASP A 14 3.80 -9.07 7.46
N VAL A 15 3.40 -8.68 8.66
CA VAL A 15 4.31 -8.40 9.80
C VAL A 15 5.08 -9.62 10.29
N SER A 16 4.75 -10.84 9.84
CA SER A 16 5.53 -12.03 10.19
C SER A 16 6.85 -12.13 9.42
N LYS A 17 7.01 -11.36 8.34
CA LYS A 17 8.22 -11.37 7.51
C LYS A 17 9.35 -10.54 8.14
N PRO A 18 10.60 -11.01 8.07
CA PRO A 18 11.75 -10.22 8.51
C PRO A 18 11.85 -8.88 7.78
N GLY A 19 12.07 -7.80 8.54
CA GLY A 19 12.25 -6.46 7.97
C GLY A 19 10.95 -5.78 7.52
N VAL A 20 9.78 -6.36 7.81
CA VAL A 20 8.45 -5.84 7.44
C VAL A 20 7.71 -5.34 8.67
N GLY A 21 7.04 -4.19 8.56
CA GLY A 21 6.22 -3.64 9.64
C GLY A 21 6.95 -2.63 10.53
N PHE A 22 6.54 -2.56 11.80
CA PHE A 22 7.05 -1.57 12.75
C PHE A 22 8.51 -1.82 13.13
N GLU A 23 9.17 -0.81 13.70
CA GLU A 23 10.56 -0.90 14.20
C GLU A 23 11.66 -1.26 13.17
N HIS A 24 11.30 -1.43 11.90
CA HIS A 24 12.25 -1.59 10.78
C HIS A 24 12.43 -0.30 9.96
N ALA A 25 13.53 -0.16 9.24
CA ALA A 25 13.70 0.90 8.24
C ALA A 25 12.95 0.59 6.93
N THR A 26 12.74 -0.70 6.66
CA THR A 26 12.12 -1.25 5.46
C THR A 26 10.67 -1.67 5.67
N ASN A 27 9.95 -1.88 4.57
CA ASN A 27 8.65 -2.54 4.57
C ASN A 27 8.36 -3.18 3.20
N GLU A 28 7.55 -4.23 3.20
CA GLU A 28 6.98 -4.86 2.00
C GLU A 28 5.47 -4.73 2.12
N VAL A 29 4.81 -4.18 1.12
CA VAL A 29 3.36 -3.94 1.18
C VAL A 29 2.67 -4.35 -0.12
N VAL A 30 1.40 -4.69 -0.01
CA VAL A 30 0.47 -4.74 -1.13
C VAL A 30 -0.52 -3.60 -1.02
N ILE A 31 -0.74 -2.88 -2.11
CA ILE A 31 -1.82 -1.91 -2.24
C ILE A 31 -2.95 -2.56 -3.05
N LEU A 32 -4.08 -2.77 -2.40
CA LEU A 32 -5.30 -3.32 -2.99
C LEU A 32 -6.26 -2.19 -3.27
N LEU A 33 -6.77 -2.12 -4.50
CA LEU A 33 -7.59 -1.00 -4.94
C LEU A 33 -9.06 -1.41 -5.15
N ALA A 34 -9.96 -0.43 -5.14
CA ALA A 34 -11.41 -0.67 -5.25
C ALA A 34 -11.83 -1.33 -6.58
N ASP A 35 -11.10 -1.07 -7.66
CA ASP A 35 -11.28 -1.70 -8.98
C ASP A 35 -10.77 -3.16 -9.05
N GLY A 36 -10.26 -3.70 -7.94
CA GLY A 36 -9.70 -5.05 -7.86
C GLY A 36 -8.24 -5.15 -8.28
N SER A 37 -7.62 -4.05 -8.74
CA SER A 37 -6.20 -4.03 -9.05
C SER A 37 -5.33 -4.13 -7.79
N ARG A 38 -4.12 -4.63 -8.01
CA ARG A 38 -3.13 -4.93 -6.98
C ARG A 38 -1.78 -4.36 -7.38
N ILE A 39 -1.14 -3.66 -6.46
CA ILE A 39 0.22 -3.14 -6.62
C ILE A 39 1.08 -3.77 -5.53
N ASP A 40 2.00 -4.66 -5.93
CA ASP A 40 3.01 -5.21 -5.03
C ASP A 40 4.18 -4.24 -4.92
N VAL A 41 4.56 -3.91 -3.68
CA VAL A 41 5.73 -3.10 -3.35
C VAL A 41 6.70 -4.04 -2.62
N PRO A 42 7.80 -4.47 -3.28
CA PRO A 42 8.76 -5.37 -2.66
C PRO A 42 9.43 -4.71 -1.45
N LEU A 43 10.09 -5.51 -0.62
CA LEU A 43 10.83 -5.02 0.54
C LEU A 43 11.78 -3.89 0.14
N THR A 44 11.48 -2.68 0.60
CA THR A 44 12.23 -1.46 0.31
C THR A 44 12.13 -0.51 1.49
N ASP A 45 12.82 0.63 1.44
CA ASP A 45 12.75 1.65 2.48
C ASP A 45 11.33 2.18 2.66
N LYS A 46 10.94 2.44 3.91
CA LYS A 46 9.61 2.99 4.24
C LYS A 46 9.29 4.30 3.53
N ARG A 47 10.31 5.08 3.16
CA ARG A 47 10.16 6.31 2.35
C ARG A 47 9.68 6.01 0.95
N ASP A 48 10.18 4.95 0.32
CA ASP A 48 9.77 4.53 -1.01
C ASP A 48 8.38 3.91 -0.99
N VAL A 49 8.07 3.14 0.06
CA VAL A 49 6.70 2.67 0.32
C VAL A 49 5.73 3.85 0.45
N ALA A 50 6.07 4.86 1.24
CA ALA A 50 5.24 6.05 1.42
C ALA A 50 5.02 6.80 0.10
N ARG A 51 6.07 6.96 -0.72
CA ARG A 51 5.96 7.57 -2.05
C ARG A 51 4.97 6.79 -2.92
N ARG A 52 5.10 5.45 -2.97
CA ARG A 52 4.22 4.61 -3.80
C ARG A 52 2.75 4.67 -3.36
N VAL A 53 2.50 4.73 -2.05
CA VAL A 53 1.16 4.93 -1.49
C VAL A 53 0.61 6.30 -1.88
N LEU A 54 1.41 7.36 -1.77
CA LEU A 54 1.00 8.71 -2.13
C LEU A 54 0.72 8.85 -3.63
N ASP A 55 1.58 8.32 -4.49
CA ASP A 55 1.39 8.32 -5.94
C ASP A 55 0.09 7.62 -6.34
N THR A 56 -0.20 6.49 -5.68
CA THR A 56 -1.45 5.73 -5.90
C THR A 56 -2.68 6.55 -5.49
N ALA A 57 -2.62 7.25 -4.35
CA ALA A 57 -3.70 8.11 -3.89
C ALA A 57 -3.88 9.36 -4.76
N ALA A 58 -2.78 10.00 -5.16
CA ALA A 58 -2.81 11.19 -6.01
C ALA A 58 -3.35 10.88 -7.41
N GLY A 59 -2.92 9.77 -8.01
CA GLY A 59 -3.44 9.31 -9.31
C GLY A 59 -4.94 9.02 -9.29
N ARG A 60 -5.52 8.74 -8.12
CA ARG A 60 -6.97 8.53 -7.92
C ARG A 60 -7.73 9.85 -7.80
N LEU A 61 -7.18 10.84 -7.10
CA LEU A 61 -7.79 12.16 -6.96
C LEU A 61 -7.90 12.91 -8.31
N GLY A 62 -6.98 12.64 -9.25
CA GLY A 62 -7.04 13.20 -10.61
C GLY A 62 -7.99 12.47 -11.58
N GLN A 63 -8.64 11.39 -11.15
CA GLN A 63 -9.56 10.57 -11.96
C GLN A 63 -11.03 10.68 -11.48
N GLN A 64 -11.31 11.57 -10.52
CA GLN A 64 -12.66 11.84 -9.98
C GLN A 64 -13.36 12.99 -10.71
#